data_AF-A0A969AYH2-F1
#
_entry.id   AF-A0A969AYH2-F1
#
_cell.length_a   1.000
_cell.length_b   1.000
_cell.length_c   1.000
_cell.angle_alpha   90.00
_cell.angle_beta   90.00
_cell.angle_gamma   90.00
#
_symmetry.space_group_name_H-M   'P 1'
#
loop_
_entity.id
_entity.type
_entity.pdbx_description
1 polymer ?
#
loop_
_entity_poly.entity_id
_entity_poly.type
_entity_poly.pdbx_seq_one_letter_code
_entity_poly.pdbx_strand_id
1 'polypeptide(L)'
;QTQEGHCADLSDCPPSKRERGGSGLKIGDPGPMGRILVIGEPGNGIIPELAPKPNEWVITKPGKGAFYNTGLDELLRSHQITHLLFTGVTTEVCVQTTMREANDRGYECLLVEDATESYFPDFKQATLEMIRAQGGIIGWTATVDQVLAGLDAVPRQ
;
A
#
# COMPACT_ATOMS: atom_id res chain seq x y z
N GLN A 1 2.92 0.18 8.35
CA GLN A 1 1.89 -0.57 7.59
C GLN A 1 0.75 0.36 7.21
N THR A 2 0.04 0.07 6.12
CA THR A 2 -1.10 0.87 5.67
C THR A 2 -2.33 0.00 5.53
N GLN A 3 -3.49 0.53 5.89
CA GLN A 3 -4.77 -0.19 5.84
C GLN A 3 -5.81 0.69 5.15
N GLU A 4 -6.43 0.21 4.08
CA GLU A 4 -7.56 0.93 3.47
C GLU A 4 -8.78 0.79 4.37
N GLY A 5 -9.40 1.90 4.76
CA GLY A 5 -10.55 1.91 5.65
C GLY A 5 -11.29 3.23 5.63
N HIS A 6 -12.58 3.17 5.97
CA HIS A 6 -13.51 4.30 5.99
C HIS A 6 -14.14 4.52 7.36
N CYS A 7 -14.46 5.77 7.67
CA CYS A 7 -15.26 6.13 8.84
C CYS A 7 -16.59 5.35 8.87
N ALA A 8 -17.11 5.08 10.07
CA ALA A 8 -18.33 4.29 10.23
C ALA A 8 -19.56 4.93 9.56
N ASP A 9 -19.60 6.26 9.45
CA ASP A 9 -20.63 7.03 8.75
C ASP A 9 -20.37 7.20 7.24
N LEU A 10 -19.25 6.67 6.75
CA LEU A 10 -18.77 6.77 5.36
C LEU A 10 -18.55 8.20 4.86
N SER A 11 -18.39 9.16 5.77
CA SER A 11 -18.17 10.58 5.43
C SER A 11 -16.92 10.83 4.59
N ASP A 12 -15.93 9.94 4.68
CA ASP A 12 -14.67 9.96 3.93
C ASP A 12 -14.69 9.11 2.65
N CYS A 13 -15.81 8.45 2.33
CA CYS A 13 -15.95 7.58 1.17
C CYS A 13 -16.64 8.32 0.01
N PRO A 14 -15.92 8.64 -1.09
CA PRO A 14 -16.54 9.30 -2.23
C PRO A 14 -17.66 8.46 -2.84
N PRO A 15 -18.77 9.07 -3.32
CA PRO A 15 -19.86 8.33 -3.98
C PRO A 15 -19.36 7.47 -5.15
N SER A 16 -18.43 8.00 -5.95
CA SER A 16 -17.84 7.27 -7.07
C SER A 16 -17.09 6.00 -6.66
N LYS A 17 -16.54 5.96 -5.44
CA LYS A 17 -15.87 4.78 -4.89
C LYS A 17 -16.88 3.80 -4.33
N ARG A 18 -17.89 4.30 -3.61
CA ARG A 18 -18.94 3.49 -2.98
C ARG A 18 -19.82 2.78 -4.01
N GLU A 19 -20.14 3.44 -5.12
CA GLU A 19 -21.07 2.93 -6.12
C GLU A 19 -20.44 1.96 -7.12
N ARG A 20 -19.12 1.74 -7.08
CA ARG A 20 -18.42 0.79 -7.95
C ARG A 20 -18.24 -0.56 -7.26
N GLY A 21 -18.23 -1.63 -8.05
CA GLY A 21 -17.99 -3.00 -7.59
C GLY A 21 -18.88 -4.01 -8.30
N GLY A 22 -18.31 -5.09 -8.82
CA GLY A 22 -19.04 -6.12 -9.57
C GLY A 22 -19.70 -7.20 -8.72
N SER A 23 -19.44 -7.21 -7.40
CA SER A 23 -19.89 -8.26 -6.48
C SER A 23 -21.30 -8.05 -5.91
N GLY A 24 -21.95 -6.92 -6.22
CA GLY A 24 -23.25 -6.55 -5.64
C GLY A 24 -23.19 -6.01 -4.20
N LEU A 25 -22.02 -6.05 -3.56
CA LEU A 25 -21.76 -5.46 -2.24
C LEU A 25 -20.92 -4.20 -2.38
N LYS A 26 -21.24 -3.18 -1.59
CA LYS A 26 -20.57 -1.88 -1.57
C LYS A 26 -19.78 -1.67 -0.28
N ILE A 27 -18.91 -0.66 -0.31
CA ILE A 27 -18.23 -0.17 0.90
C ILE A 27 -19.28 0.21 1.95
N GLY A 28 -19.12 -0.32 3.16
CA GLY A 28 -20.02 -0.11 4.28
C GLY A 28 -21.20 -1.07 4.39
N ASP A 29 -21.45 -1.90 3.37
CA ASP A 29 -22.49 -2.95 3.45
C ASP A 29 -22.04 -4.07 4.41
N PRO A 30 -22.99 -4.76 5.08
CA PRO A 30 -22.66 -5.89 5.94
C PRO A 30 -22.08 -7.04 5.11
N GLY A 31 -20.93 -7.55 5.54
CA GLY A 31 -20.29 -8.75 5.03
C GLY A 31 -20.07 -9.79 6.12
N PRO A 32 -19.50 -10.96 5.78
CA PRO A 32 -19.26 -12.05 6.73
C PRO A 32 -18.30 -11.69 7.87
N MET A 33 -17.50 -10.64 7.69
CA MET A 33 -16.49 -10.17 8.66
C MET A 33 -16.77 -8.73 9.10
N GLY A 34 -18.05 -8.35 9.22
CA GLY A 34 -18.45 -6.99 9.54
C GLY A 34 -18.67 -6.13 8.30
N ARG A 35 -18.81 -4.82 8.49
CA ARG A 35 -19.06 -3.88 7.37
C ARG A 35 -17.82 -3.72 6.49
N ILE A 36 -18.00 -3.83 5.18
CA ILE A 36 -16.89 -3.87 4.22
C ILE A 36 -16.09 -2.56 4.23
N LEU A 37 -14.77 -2.67 4.44
CA LEU A 37 -13.81 -1.56 4.51
C LEU A 37 -14.17 -0.46 5.53
N VAL A 38 -14.91 -0.79 6.58
CA VAL A 38 -15.18 0.14 7.69
C VAL A 38 -14.18 -0.06 8.82
N ILE A 39 -13.63 1.04 9.33
CA ILE A 39 -12.61 1.03 10.38
C ILE A 39 -13.14 0.37 11.64
N GLY A 40 -12.35 -0.55 12.20
CA GLY A 40 -12.67 -1.29 13.42
C GLY A 40 -13.47 -2.57 13.20
N GLU A 41 -14.00 -2.79 12.00
CA GLU A 41 -14.65 -4.06 11.66
C GLU A 41 -13.61 -5.19 11.51
N PRO A 42 -13.92 -6.45 11.87
CA PRO A 42 -12.98 -7.55 11.81
C PRO A 42 -12.29 -7.71 10.45
N GLY A 43 -13.04 -7.56 9.36
CA GLY A 43 -12.51 -7.69 8.00
C GLY A 43 -11.74 -6.49 7.48
N ASN A 44 -11.73 -5.37 8.22
CA ASN A 44 -10.81 -4.30 7.94
C ASN A 44 -9.42 -4.58 8.52
N GLY A 45 -9.33 -5.34 9.62
CA GLY A 45 -8.11 -5.60 10.39
C GLY A 45 -6.91 -6.16 9.60
N ILE A 46 -5.70 -5.87 10.09
CA ILE A 46 -4.47 -6.52 9.63
C ILE A 46 -4.47 -7.96 10.18
N ILE A 47 -4.10 -8.92 9.33
CA ILE A 47 -4.07 -10.34 9.73
C ILE A 47 -3.06 -10.58 10.86
N PRO A 48 -3.30 -11.57 11.76
CA PRO A 48 -2.43 -11.83 12.91
C PRO A 48 -0.96 -12.06 12.56
N GLU A 49 -0.69 -12.73 11.44
CA GLU A 49 0.66 -13.07 10.95
C GLU A 49 1.48 -11.82 10.59
N LEU A 50 0.81 -10.70 10.31
CA LEU A 50 1.41 -9.41 9.99
C LEU A 50 1.09 -8.33 11.03
N ALA A 51 0.68 -8.73 12.24
CA ALA A 51 0.34 -7.79 13.30
C ALA A 51 1.50 -6.79 13.54
N PRO A 52 1.20 -5.49 13.61
CA PRO A 52 2.23 -4.47 13.78
C PRO A 52 2.94 -4.63 15.14
N LYS A 53 4.25 -4.41 15.13
CA LYS A 53 5.05 -4.36 16.37
C LYS A 53 4.82 -3.04 17.12
N PRO A 54 5.15 -2.94 18.43
CA PRO A 54 4.87 -1.76 19.25
C PRO A 54 5.40 -0.41 18.74
N ASN A 55 6.37 -0.40 17.83
CA ASN A 55 6.95 0.81 17.24
C ASN A 55 6.71 0.93 15.73
N GLU A 56 5.86 0.10 15.15
CA GLU A 56 5.49 0.20 13.74
C GLU A 56 4.23 1.06 13.59
N TRP A 57 4.32 2.09 12.74
CA TRP A 57 3.16 2.94 12.45
C TRP A 57 2.11 2.17 11.64
N VAL A 58 0.84 2.39 11.97
CA VAL A 58 -0.31 1.95 11.18
C VAL A 58 -1.02 3.19 10.66
N ILE A 59 -1.11 3.32 9.33
CA ILE A 59 -1.78 4.43 8.66
C ILE A 59 -3.06 3.92 8.01
N THR A 60 -4.20 4.40 8.50
CA THR A 60 -5.48 4.17 7.85
C THR A 60 -5.68 5.18 6.71
N LYS A 61 -6.02 4.69 5.52
CA LYS A 61 -6.19 5.50 4.31
C LYS A 61 -7.59 5.32 3.72
N PRO A 62 -8.32 6.42 3.43
CA PRO A 62 -9.61 6.31 2.73
C PRO A 62 -9.43 6.13 1.20
N GLY A 63 -8.20 6.28 0.70
CA GLY A 63 -7.83 6.15 -0.70
C GLY A 63 -7.03 4.89 -1.05
N LYS A 64 -6.69 4.76 -2.33
CA LYS A 64 -5.78 3.72 -2.82
C LYS A 64 -4.34 4.06 -2.46
N GLY A 65 -3.91 5.28 -2.77
CA GLY A 65 -2.63 5.84 -2.34
C GLY A 65 -2.61 6.12 -0.83
N ALA A 66 -1.51 5.77 -0.17
CA ALA A 66 -1.36 5.96 1.27
C ALA A 66 -1.04 7.41 1.67
N PHE A 67 -0.69 8.28 0.73
CA PHE A 67 -0.47 9.71 1.00
C PHE A 67 -1.76 10.53 0.93
N TYR A 68 -2.80 10.03 0.25
CA TYR A 68 -4.05 10.76 0.10
C TYR A 68 -4.84 10.84 1.41
N ASN A 69 -5.04 12.06 1.91
CA ASN A 69 -5.81 12.36 3.12
C ASN A 69 -5.28 11.60 4.37
N THR A 70 -3.95 11.54 4.50
CA THR A 70 -3.23 10.99 5.66
C THR A 70 -2.07 11.91 6.05
N GLY A 71 -1.46 11.67 7.21
CA GLY A 71 -0.21 12.33 7.64
C GLY A 71 1.08 11.63 7.20
N LEU A 72 1.03 10.73 6.20
CA LEU A 72 2.18 9.87 5.88
C LEU A 72 3.40 10.67 5.42
N ASP A 73 3.25 11.68 4.56
CA ASP A 73 4.40 12.47 4.09
C ASP A 73 5.09 13.24 5.23
N GLU A 74 4.30 13.88 6.09
CA GLU A 74 4.79 14.63 7.24
C GLU A 74 5.57 13.72 8.19
N LEU A 75 5.05 12.52 8.45
CA LEU A 75 5.68 11.51 9.28
C LEU A 75 7.00 11.00 8.69
N LEU A 76 7.02 10.68 7.39
CA LEU A 76 8.25 10.23 6.74
C LEU A 76 9.32 11.32 6.75
N ARG A 77 8.94 12.57 6.45
CA ARG A 77 9.87 13.72 6.46
C ARG A 77 10.38 14.05 7.87
N SER A 78 9.54 13.97 8.91
CA SER A 78 9.98 14.23 10.28
C SER A 78 11.00 13.21 10.79
N HIS A 79 11.03 12.03 10.18
CA HIS A 79 12.01 10.96 10.44
C HIS A 79 13.16 10.92 9.40
N GLN A 80 13.24 11.92 8.52
CA GLN A 80 14.29 12.03 7.49
C GLN A 80 14.37 10.79 6.58
N ILE A 81 13.24 10.10 6.38
CA ILE A 81 13.17 8.93 5.51
C ILE A 81 13.22 9.42 4.06
N THR A 82 14.11 8.82 3.27
CA THR A 82 14.33 9.16 1.85
C THR A 82 14.11 7.97 0.92
N HIS A 83 14.16 6.74 1.45
CA HIS A 83 14.05 5.50 0.69
C HIS A 83 12.87 4.68 1.22
N LEU A 84 12.06 4.13 0.32
CA LEU A 84 10.87 3.36 0.66
C LEU A 84 10.86 2.02 -0.08
N LEU A 85 10.63 0.95 0.69
CA LEU A 85 10.39 -0.39 0.16
C LEU A 85 8.88 -0.67 0.19
N PHE A 86 8.35 -1.18 -0.92
CA PHE A 86 6.92 -1.40 -1.11
C PHE A 86 6.59 -2.89 -1.18
N THR A 87 5.66 -3.30 -0.31
CA THR A 87 5.09 -4.66 -0.22
C THR A 87 3.57 -4.57 -0.06
N GLY A 88 2.88 -5.71 -0.15
CA GLY A 88 1.44 -5.81 0.13
C GLY A 88 0.58 -5.95 -1.12
N VAL A 89 -0.71 -5.65 -0.97
CA VAL A 89 -1.72 -5.92 -2.02
C VAL A 89 -2.71 -4.77 -2.24
N THR A 90 -3.22 -4.57 -3.46
CA THR A 90 -2.79 -5.25 -4.70
C THR A 90 -1.69 -4.46 -5.42
N THR A 91 -0.82 -5.15 -6.17
CA THR A 91 0.38 -4.57 -6.81
C THR A 91 0.03 -3.37 -7.70
N GLU A 92 -0.94 -3.54 -8.59
CA GLU A 92 -1.37 -2.59 -9.62
C GLU A 92 -2.31 -1.48 -9.10
N VAL A 93 -2.87 -1.63 -7.89
CA VAL A 93 -3.79 -0.65 -7.30
C VAL A 93 -3.14 0.09 -6.15
N CYS A 94 -3.25 -0.43 -4.91
CA CYS A 94 -2.84 0.30 -3.71
C CYS A 94 -1.33 0.50 -3.67
N VAL A 95 -0.57 -0.54 -4.02
CA VAL A 95 0.89 -0.50 -3.96
C VAL A 95 1.44 0.46 -5.02
N GLN A 96 1.10 0.27 -6.30
CA GLN A 96 1.56 1.14 -7.37
C GLN A 96 1.08 2.60 -7.20
N THR A 97 -0.17 2.83 -6.76
CA THR A 97 -0.65 4.21 -6.52
C THR A 97 0.21 4.90 -5.45
N THR A 98 0.49 4.21 -4.34
CA THR A 98 1.32 4.77 -3.27
C THR A 98 2.77 4.98 -3.72
N MET A 99 3.33 4.05 -4.51
CA MET A 99 4.70 4.17 -5.04
C MET A 99 4.83 5.35 -6.02
N ARG A 100 3.84 5.57 -6.90
CA ARG A 100 3.80 6.75 -7.77
C ARG A 100 3.70 8.05 -6.97
N GLU A 101 2.83 8.09 -5.96
CA GLU A 101 2.73 9.24 -5.05
C GLU A 101 4.05 9.53 -4.31
N ALA A 102 4.78 8.49 -3.91
CA ALA A 102 6.09 8.62 -3.27
C ALA A 102 7.16 9.13 -4.23
N ASN A 103 7.26 8.53 -5.42
CA ASN A 103 8.18 8.96 -6.48
C ASN A 103 8.02 10.46 -6.79
N ASP A 104 6.79 10.93 -6.98
CA ASP A 104 6.51 12.34 -7.28
C ASP A 104 6.91 13.29 -6.13
N ARG A 105 7.04 12.78 -4.91
CA ARG A 105 7.50 13.53 -3.72
C ARG A 105 9.01 13.48 -3.52
N GLY A 106 9.74 12.75 -4.37
CA GLY A 106 11.19 12.61 -4.34
C GLY A 106 11.72 11.49 -3.44
N TYR A 107 10.89 10.50 -3.08
CA TYR A 107 11.37 9.31 -2.39
C TYR A 107 11.98 8.32 -3.39
N GLU A 108 13.12 7.72 -3.02
CA GLU A 108 13.69 6.59 -3.75
C GLU A 108 12.86 5.33 -3.47
N CYS A 109 12.32 4.73 -4.53
CA CYS A 109 11.30 3.69 -4.41
C CYS A 109 11.79 2.33 -4.92
N LEU A 110 11.61 1.29 -4.12
CA LEU A 110 11.87 -0.10 -4.47
C LEU A 110 10.65 -0.99 -4.21
N LEU A 111 10.09 -1.59 -5.25
CA LEU A 111 9.02 -2.59 -5.12
C LEU A 111 9.60 -3.99 -4.88
N VAL A 112 9.12 -4.69 -3.86
CA VAL A 112 9.56 -6.07 -3.57
C VAL A 112 8.61 -7.06 -4.26
N GLU A 113 9.05 -7.64 -5.36
CA GLU A 113 8.20 -8.33 -6.34
C GLU A 113 7.38 -9.48 -5.74
N ASP A 114 8.07 -10.38 -5.05
CA ASP A 114 7.55 -11.59 -4.38
C ASP A 114 6.91 -11.30 -3.01
N ALA A 115 6.92 -10.04 -2.57
CA ALA A 115 6.15 -9.57 -1.41
C ALA A 115 4.93 -8.72 -1.82
N THR A 116 4.51 -8.79 -3.09
CA THR A 116 3.27 -8.19 -3.58
C THR A 116 2.43 -9.21 -4.34
N GLU A 117 1.13 -8.94 -4.50
CA GLU A 117 0.28 -9.75 -5.36
C GLU A 117 -0.86 -8.95 -6.03
N SER A 118 -1.33 -9.41 -7.18
CA SER A 118 -2.40 -8.79 -7.98
C SER A 118 -3.60 -9.73 -8.15
N TYR A 119 -4.71 -9.21 -8.67
CA TYR A 119 -5.85 -10.07 -9.03
C TYR A 119 -5.52 -11.03 -10.17
N PHE A 120 -4.65 -10.60 -11.09
CA PHE A 120 -4.25 -11.36 -12.28
C PHE A 120 -2.73 -11.25 -12.50
N PRO A 121 -2.07 -12.34 -12.93
CA PRO A 121 -0.63 -12.33 -13.20
C PRO A 121 -0.19 -11.24 -14.19
N ASP A 122 -0.98 -11.01 -15.24
CA ASP A 122 -0.65 -10.01 -16.27
C ASP A 122 -0.64 -8.58 -15.72
N PHE A 123 -1.49 -8.27 -14.73
CA PHE A 123 -1.51 -6.95 -14.09
C PHE A 123 -0.28 -6.73 -13.24
N LYS A 124 0.18 -7.78 -12.54
CA LYS A 124 1.44 -7.75 -11.80
C LYS A 124 2.59 -7.50 -12.76
N GLN A 125 2.70 -8.32 -13.82
CA GLN A 125 3.79 -8.22 -14.79
C GLN A 125 3.84 -6.83 -15.45
N ALA A 126 2.70 -6.32 -15.92
CA ALA A 126 2.62 -4.98 -16.51
C ALA A 126 3.03 -3.90 -15.52
N THR A 127 2.66 -4.03 -14.24
CA THR A 127 3.06 -3.08 -13.19
C THR A 127 4.58 -3.07 -12.98
N LEU A 128 5.21 -4.25 -12.93
CA LEU A 128 6.67 -4.37 -12.78
C LEU A 128 7.41 -3.75 -13.99
N GLU A 129 6.89 -3.94 -15.19
CA GLU A 129 7.44 -3.33 -16.42
C GLU A 129 7.27 -1.81 -16.43
N MET A 130 6.09 -1.31 -16.03
CA MET A 130 5.83 0.13 -15.94
C MET A 130 6.75 0.84 -14.95
N ILE A 131 7.06 0.20 -13.81
CA ILE A 131 7.96 0.78 -12.79
C ILE A 131 9.38 0.92 -13.34
N ARG A 132 9.90 -0.12 -13.97
CA ARG A 132 11.29 -0.19 -14.50
C ARG A 132 11.48 0.50 -15.83
N ALA A 133 10.41 0.85 -16.53
CA ALA A 133 10.46 1.51 -17.83
C ALA A 133 11.34 2.77 -17.78
N GLN A 134 11.94 3.12 -18.92
CA GLN A 134 12.82 4.30 -19.06
C GLN A 134 13.97 4.38 -18.03
N GLY A 135 14.49 3.23 -17.58
CA GLY A 135 15.59 3.18 -16.62
C GLY A 135 15.16 3.43 -15.17
N GLY A 136 13.93 3.02 -14.82
CA GLY A 136 13.39 3.17 -13.46
C GLY A 136 12.54 4.43 -13.28
N ILE A 137 11.62 4.71 -14.20
CA ILE A 137 10.80 5.95 -14.22
C ILE A 137 10.01 6.20 -12.94
N ILE A 138 9.62 5.15 -12.21
CA ILE A 138 8.98 5.25 -10.88
C ILE A 138 9.88 4.69 -9.76
N GLY A 139 11.01 4.09 -10.12
CA GLY A 139 11.92 3.39 -9.20
C GLY A 139 12.30 2.00 -9.71
N TRP A 140 12.69 1.13 -8.79
CA TRP A 140 13.24 -0.20 -9.08
C TRP A 140 12.36 -1.32 -8.53
N THR A 141 12.66 -2.54 -8.94
CA THR A 141 12.05 -3.76 -8.39
C THR A 141 13.15 -4.75 -7.99
N ALA A 142 12.88 -5.54 -6.95
CA ALA A 142 13.80 -6.59 -6.48
C ALA A 142 13.02 -7.73 -5.81
N THR A 143 13.60 -8.91 -5.74
CA THR A 143 13.07 -10.00 -4.89
C THR A 143 13.44 -9.78 -3.42
N VAL A 144 12.73 -10.45 -2.50
CA VAL A 144 13.07 -10.46 -1.07
C VAL A 144 14.53 -10.87 -0.87
N ASP A 145 15.00 -11.92 -1.55
CA ASP A 145 16.38 -12.39 -1.44
C ASP A 145 17.40 -11.31 -1.84
N GLN A 146 17.13 -10.56 -2.90
CA GLN A 146 17.99 -9.45 -3.34
C GLN A 146 17.99 -8.30 -2.33
N VAL A 147 16.82 -7.99 -1.74
CA VAL A 147 16.71 -6.99 -0.68
C VAL A 147 17.52 -7.41 0.55
N LEU A 148 17.37 -8.66 1.01
CA LEU A 148 18.11 -9.17 2.16
C LEU A 148 19.62 -9.14 1.92
N ALA A 149 20.08 -9.60 0.76
CA ALA A 149 21.48 -9.54 0.38
C ALA A 149 22.02 -8.10 0.34
N GLY A 150 21.21 -7.15 -0.15
CA GLY A 150 21.56 -5.73 -0.16
C GLY A 150 21.68 -5.13 1.23
N LEU A 151 20.75 -5.45 2.14
CA LEU A 151 20.77 -4.97 3.53
C LEU A 151 21.95 -5.53 4.31
N ASP A 152 22.33 -6.79 4.09
CA ASP A 152 23.49 -7.41 4.73
C ASP A 152 24.82 -6.79 4.27
N ALA A 153 24.86 -6.24 3.06
CA ALA A 153 26.03 -5.56 2.52
C ALA A 153 26.20 -4.12 3.06
N VAL A 154 25.15 -3.53 3.64
CA VAL A 154 25.22 -2.20 4.25
C VAL A 154 25.77 -2.30 5.67
N PRO A 155 26.88 -1.62 6.01
CA PRO A 155 27.38 -1.60 7.38
C PRO A 155 26.28 -1.07 8.32
N ARG A 156 25.96 -1.82 9.37
CA ARG A 156 25.04 -1.34 10.41
C ARG A 156 25.70 -0.14 11.10
N GLN A 157 25.01 1.00 11.11
CA GLN A 157 25.37 2.16 11.92
C GLN A 157 25.05 1.93 13.39
#